data_AF-A0A2E5C3J0-F1
#
_entry.id   AF-A0A2E5C3J0-F1
#
_cell.length_a   1.000
_cell.length_b   1.000
_cell.length_c   1.000
_cell.angle_alpha   90.00
_cell.angle_beta   90.00
_cell.angle_gamma   90.00
#
_symmetry.space_group_name_H-M   'P 1'
#
loop_
_entity.id
_entity.type
_entity.pdbx_description
1 polymer ?
#
loop_
_entity_poly.entity_id
_entity_poly.type
_entity_poly.pdbx_seq_one_letter_code
_entity_poly.pdbx_strand_id
1 'polypeptide(L)'
;MTRLKYFWLLLIAAPVLSASADTANCTVEIEDVTAEVQSKAAAKQIVQLPFELRPESEVQRKYFQLSDGLYSCTLAFFDLDSGTSLSCERTDDYGHTYVQSDRSGITEHAGRNNLIFRDEDSHFVLNAMCE
;
A
#
# COMPACT_ATOMS: atom_id res chain seq x y z
N MET A 1 16.47 -58.90 -33.77
CA MET A 1 15.11 -58.32 -33.76
C MET A 1 14.77 -57.89 -32.34
N THR A 2 15.06 -56.63 -31.99
CA THR A 2 14.86 -56.07 -30.64
C THR A 2 13.57 -55.24 -30.64
N ARG A 3 12.57 -55.68 -29.85
CA ARG A 3 11.28 -55.00 -29.70
C ARG A 3 11.42 -53.83 -28.74
N LEU A 4 11.28 -52.61 -29.27
CA LEU A 4 11.21 -51.37 -28.50
C LEU A 4 9.84 -51.30 -27.78
N LYS A 5 9.84 -51.33 -26.45
CA LYS A 5 8.63 -51.14 -25.64
C LYS A 5 8.37 -49.64 -25.49
N TYR A 6 7.29 -49.16 -26.09
CA TYR A 6 6.79 -47.80 -25.90
C TYR A 6 6.28 -47.64 -24.47
N PHE A 7 7.04 -46.91 -23.65
CA PHE A 7 6.63 -46.49 -22.31
C PHE A 7 5.70 -45.30 -22.47
N TRP A 8 4.40 -45.52 -22.31
CA TRP A 8 3.39 -44.45 -22.31
C TRP A 8 3.60 -43.59 -21.05
N LEU A 9 4.22 -42.42 -21.23
CA LEU A 9 4.19 -41.36 -20.22
C LEU A 9 2.75 -40.84 -20.11
N LEU A 10 2.03 -41.33 -19.11
CA LEU A 10 0.82 -40.69 -18.59
C LEU A 10 1.23 -39.33 -18.00
N LEU A 11 1.07 -38.29 -18.81
CA LEU A 11 1.02 -36.90 -18.34
C LEU A 11 -0.22 -36.76 -17.45
N ILE A 12 -0.02 -36.96 -16.14
CA ILE A 12 -1.00 -36.58 -15.13
C ILE A 12 -1.04 -35.06 -15.13
N ALA A 13 -2.01 -34.49 -15.83
CA ALA A 13 -2.36 -33.09 -15.70
C ALA A 13 -2.91 -32.90 -14.28
N ALA A 14 -2.02 -32.58 -13.34
CA ALA A 14 -2.42 -32.14 -12.02
C ALA A 14 -3.27 -30.86 -12.20
N PRO A 15 -4.49 -30.80 -11.63
CA PRO A 15 -5.24 -29.56 -11.61
C PRO A 15 -4.40 -28.57 -10.82
N VAL A 16 -3.91 -27.54 -11.52
CA VAL A 16 -3.28 -26.38 -10.89
C VAL A 16 -4.42 -25.69 -10.15
N LEU A 17 -4.59 -26.02 -8.88
CA LEU A 17 -5.44 -25.27 -7.97
C LEU A 17 -4.83 -23.88 -7.90
N SER A 18 -5.41 -22.93 -8.64
CA SER A 18 -5.16 -21.52 -8.47
C SER A 18 -5.59 -21.15 -7.05
N ALA A 19 -4.65 -21.23 -6.10
CA ALA A 19 -4.85 -20.65 -4.78
C ALA A 19 -5.01 -19.14 -4.99
N SER A 20 -6.22 -18.62 -4.82
CA SER A 20 -6.42 -17.19 -4.66
C SER A 20 -5.72 -16.79 -3.37
N ALA A 21 -4.68 -15.98 -3.46
CA ALA A 21 -4.08 -15.37 -2.28
C ALA A 21 -5.11 -14.40 -1.69
N ASP A 22 -5.33 -14.48 -0.38
CA ASP A 22 -6.15 -13.50 0.32
C ASP A 22 -5.47 -12.13 0.23
N THR A 23 -6.25 -11.07 0.01
CA THR A 23 -5.73 -9.71 -0.19
C THR A 23 -6.37 -8.75 0.80
N ALA A 24 -5.57 -7.91 1.44
CA ALA A 24 -6.05 -6.73 2.15
C ALA A 24 -6.18 -5.56 1.17
N ASN A 25 -7.35 -4.94 1.13
CA ASN A 25 -7.62 -3.80 0.28
C ASN A 25 -7.37 -2.52 1.09
N CYS A 26 -6.26 -1.84 0.80
CA CYS A 26 -6.01 -0.55 1.41
C CYS A 26 -6.39 0.59 0.47
N THR A 27 -6.98 1.64 1.03
CA THR A 27 -7.22 2.92 0.37
C THR A 27 -6.54 4.03 1.15
N VAL A 28 -6.03 5.03 0.44
CA VAL A 28 -5.53 6.29 1.02
C VAL A 28 -6.34 7.42 0.40
N GLU A 29 -7.18 8.07 1.20
CA GLU A 29 -7.80 9.35 0.86
C GLU A 29 -6.79 10.46 1.13
N ILE A 30 -6.54 11.28 0.12
CA ILE A 30 -5.61 12.40 0.12
C ILE A 30 -6.43 13.66 -0.07
N GLU A 31 -6.31 14.60 0.85
CA GLU A 31 -6.89 15.93 0.78
C GLU A 31 -5.75 16.95 0.72
N ASP A 32 -5.66 17.67 -0.40
CA ASP A 32 -4.77 18.81 -0.58
C ASP A 32 -5.50 20.08 -0.13
N VAL A 33 -5.26 20.47 1.11
CA VAL A 33 -5.93 21.61 1.73
C VAL A 33 -5.49 22.92 1.06
N THR A 34 -4.25 22.99 0.56
CA THR A 34 -3.78 24.17 -0.17
C THR A 34 -4.53 24.31 -1.48
N ALA A 35 -4.62 23.25 -2.27
CA ALA A 35 -5.34 23.26 -3.54
C ALA A 35 -6.84 23.53 -3.34
N GLU A 36 -7.45 23.03 -2.27
CA GLU A 36 -8.85 23.33 -1.94
C GLU A 36 -9.08 24.83 -1.65
N VAL A 37 -8.20 25.45 -0.84
CA VAL A 37 -8.28 26.88 -0.54
C VAL A 37 -8.09 27.73 -1.81
N GLN A 38 -7.18 27.33 -2.70
CA GLN A 38 -6.88 28.06 -3.94
C GLN A 38 -7.97 27.90 -5.00
N SER A 39 -8.49 26.68 -5.19
CA SER A 39 -9.46 26.36 -6.25
C SER A 39 -10.92 26.50 -5.83
N LYS A 40 -11.21 26.61 -4.53
CA LYS A 40 -12.57 26.57 -3.94
C LYS A 40 -13.36 25.31 -4.32
N ALA A 41 -12.67 24.24 -4.69
CA ALA A 41 -13.23 22.92 -4.98
C ALA A 41 -12.48 21.87 -4.16
N ALA A 42 -13.17 20.79 -3.77
CA ALA A 42 -12.55 19.71 -3.00
C ALA A 42 -11.42 19.06 -3.80
N ALA A 43 -10.17 19.27 -3.37
CA ALA A 43 -9.01 18.61 -3.95
C ALA A 43 -8.79 17.27 -3.22
N LYS A 44 -9.73 16.34 -3.43
CA LYS A 44 -9.69 14.99 -2.86
C LYS A 44 -9.31 13.96 -3.90
N GLN A 45 -8.35 13.12 -3.57
CA GLN A 45 -7.89 12.00 -4.38
C GLN A 45 -7.92 10.71 -3.56
N ILE A 46 -8.28 9.59 -4.18
CA ILE A 46 -8.22 8.27 -3.55
C ILE A 46 -7.20 7.42 -4.29
N VAL A 47 -6.27 6.81 -3.55
CA VAL A 47 -5.29 5.85 -4.07
C VAL A 47 -5.61 4.47 -3.51
N GLN A 48 -5.68 3.46 -4.40
CA GLN A 48 -5.92 2.07 -4.02
C GLN A 48 -4.59 1.30 -3.99
N LEU A 49 -4.30 0.66 -2.86
CA LEU A 49 -3.05 -0.05 -2.58
C LEU A 49 -3.35 -1.47 -2.04
N PRO A 50 -3.68 -2.44 -2.89
CA PRO A 50 -3.91 -3.81 -2.43
C PRO A 50 -2.62 -4.49 -1.96
N PHE A 51 -2.70 -5.22 -0.85
CA PHE A 51 -1.63 -6.03 -0.28
C PHE A 51 -2.01 -7.51 -0.34
N GLU A 52 -1.09 -8.36 -0.78
CA GLU A 52 -1.28 -9.81 -0.74
C GLU A 52 -0.95 -10.31 0.66
N LEU A 53 -1.85 -11.02 1.34
CA LEU A 53 -1.55 -11.59 2.64
C LEU A 53 -0.51 -12.70 2.49
N ARG A 54 0.69 -12.45 3.01
CA ARG A 54 1.83 -13.37 2.95
C ARG A 54 2.16 -13.80 4.38
N PRO A 55 1.94 -15.07 4.76
CA PRO A 55 2.15 -15.56 6.12
C PRO A 55 3.57 -15.33 6.66
N GLU A 56 4.55 -15.23 5.76
CA GLU A 56 5.98 -15.08 6.06
C GLU A 56 6.44 -13.61 6.10
N SER A 57 5.57 -12.65 5.74
CA SER A 57 5.96 -11.25 5.55
C SER A 57 5.63 -10.42 6.79
N GLU A 58 6.65 -10.04 7.56
CA GLU A 58 6.49 -9.19 8.75
C GLU A 58 5.90 -7.80 8.43
N VAL A 59 6.22 -7.25 7.26
CA VAL A 59 5.60 -5.99 6.80
C VAL A 59 5.70 -5.85 5.28
N GLN A 60 4.65 -5.33 4.67
CA GLN A 60 4.60 -5.03 3.25
C GLN A 60 4.50 -3.52 3.03
N ARG A 61 5.05 -3.01 1.92
CA ARG A 61 5.09 -1.57 1.64
C ARG A 61 4.61 -1.28 0.23
N LYS A 62 3.84 -0.21 0.08
CA LYS A 62 3.44 0.36 -1.20
C LYS A 62 3.72 1.86 -1.21
N TYR A 63 4.13 2.35 -2.37
CA TYR A 63 4.55 3.73 -2.57
C TYR A 63 3.57 4.49 -3.44
N PHE A 64 3.39 5.78 -3.17
CA PHE A 64 2.58 6.69 -3.96
C PHE A 64 3.16 8.11 -3.85
N GLN A 65 2.76 9.01 -4.74
CA GLN A 65 3.31 10.37 -4.82
C GLN A 65 2.24 11.42 -4.59
N LEU A 66 2.64 12.58 -4.05
CA LEU A 66 1.83 13.80 -3.92
C LEU A 66 2.45 14.95 -4.71
N SER A 67 1.64 15.96 -5.07
CA SER A 67 2.08 17.19 -5.75
C SER A 67 3.05 16.95 -6.90
N ASP A 68 2.62 16.14 -7.86
CA ASP A 68 3.40 15.81 -9.06
C ASP A 68 4.83 15.28 -8.76
N GLY A 69 5.00 14.60 -7.62
CA GLY A 69 6.26 13.95 -7.23
C GLY A 69 7.11 14.70 -6.21
N LEU A 70 6.65 15.85 -5.69
CA LEU A 70 7.35 16.58 -4.63
C LEU A 70 7.47 15.77 -3.33
N TYR A 71 6.47 14.92 -3.04
CA TYR A 71 6.51 14.00 -1.91
C TYR A 71 6.41 12.55 -2.36
N SER A 72 7.27 11.72 -1.80
CA SER A 72 7.24 10.25 -1.90
C SER A 72 6.63 9.72 -0.61
N CYS A 73 5.46 9.08 -0.71
CA CYS A 73 4.75 8.53 0.43
C CYS A 73 4.76 7.00 0.40
N THR A 74 4.75 6.40 1.58
CA THR A 74 4.74 4.96 1.79
C THR A 74 3.62 4.61 2.76
N LEU A 75 2.76 3.67 2.34
CA LEU A 75 1.89 2.93 3.25
C LEU A 75 2.56 1.59 3.53
N ALA A 76 2.90 1.36 4.80
CA ALA A 76 3.34 0.08 5.31
C ALA A 76 2.16 -0.64 5.98
N PHE A 77 1.91 -1.87 5.56
CA PHE A 77 0.89 -2.76 6.10
C PHE A 77 1.57 -3.93 6.79
N PHE A 78 1.27 -4.14 8.07
CA PHE A 78 1.83 -5.23 8.87
C PHE A 78 0.89 -6.43 8.72
N ASP A 79 -0.30 -6.29 9.27
CA ASP A 79 -1.46 -7.16 9.05
C ASP A 79 -2.72 -6.40 9.55
N LEU A 80 -3.89 -7.04 9.50
CA LEU A 80 -5.14 -6.41 9.95
C LEU A 80 -5.19 -6.18 11.46
N ASP A 81 -4.51 -7.00 12.27
CA ASP A 81 -4.50 -6.96 13.74
C ASP A 81 -3.33 -6.15 14.34
N SER A 82 -2.31 -5.88 13.52
CA SER A 82 -1.09 -5.14 13.88
C SER A 82 -1.14 -3.70 13.36
N GLY A 83 -1.87 -3.46 12.26
CA GLY A 83 -2.13 -2.12 11.75
C GLY A 83 -1.18 -1.66 10.64
N THR A 84 -1.03 -0.34 10.53
CA THR A 84 -0.33 0.30 9.40
C THR A 84 0.57 1.45 9.84
N SER A 85 1.57 1.79 9.03
CA SER A 85 2.35 3.02 9.16
C SER A 85 2.27 3.80 7.86
N LEU A 86 2.09 5.13 7.96
CA LEU A 86 2.01 6.03 6.83
C LEU A 86 3.13 7.06 6.97
N SER A 87 3.96 7.20 5.96
CA SER A 87 5.05 8.18 5.95
C SER A 87 5.14 8.91 4.63
N CYS A 88 5.57 10.17 4.66
CA CYS A 88 5.88 10.95 3.46
C CYS A 88 7.24 11.64 3.65
N GLU A 89 8.04 11.60 2.60
CA GLU A 89 9.31 12.31 2.52
C GLU A 89 9.30 13.27 1.34
N ARG A 90 9.91 14.43 1.51
CA ARG A 90 10.12 15.37 0.42
C ARG A 90 11.28 14.92 -0.46
N THR A 91 11.10 14.94 -1.78
CA THR A 91 12.02 14.31 -2.73
C THR A 91 13.20 15.19 -3.15
N ASP A 92 13.07 16.52 -3.08
CA ASP A 92 14.09 17.50 -3.51
C ASP A 92 15.08 17.88 -2.40
N ASP A 93 14.76 17.63 -1.12
CA ASP A 93 15.59 17.96 0.05
C ASP A 93 16.26 16.72 0.69
N TYR A 94 16.57 15.70 -0.12
CA TYR A 94 17.28 14.49 0.32
C TYR A 94 16.70 13.80 1.58
N GLY A 95 15.38 13.90 1.80
CA GLY A 95 14.71 13.32 2.95
C GLY A 95 14.86 14.09 4.28
N HIS A 96 15.34 15.33 4.27
CA HIS A 96 15.39 16.18 5.47
C HIS A 96 14.01 16.55 6.00
N THR A 97 13.02 16.67 5.10
CA THR A 97 11.60 16.73 5.48
C THR A 97 11.00 15.33 5.40
N TYR A 98 10.84 14.71 6.57
CA TYR A 98 10.21 13.42 6.77
C TYR A 98 9.12 13.51 7.82
N VAL A 99 7.94 12.99 7.49
CA VAL A 99 6.81 12.92 8.42
C VAL A 99 6.24 11.51 8.43
N GLN A 100 5.86 11.04 9.61
CA GLN A 100 5.34 9.69 9.81
C GLN A 100 4.23 9.67 10.85
N SER A 101 3.23 8.84 10.59
CA SER A 101 2.24 8.38 11.54
C SER A 101 2.34 6.88 11.63
N ASP A 102 2.80 6.38 12.78
CA ASP A 102 2.97 4.95 13.02
C ASP A 102 1.83 4.42 13.90
N ARG A 103 1.12 3.43 13.39
CA ARG A 103 0.05 2.69 14.10
C ARG A 103 0.26 1.17 13.98
N SER A 104 1.50 0.73 13.76
CA SER A 104 1.91 -0.68 13.60
C SER A 104 1.83 -1.53 14.87
N GLY A 105 1.49 -0.94 16.01
CA GLY A 105 1.26 -1.66 17.26
C GLY A 105 -0.15 -1.52 17.81
N ILE A 106 -1.10 -1.04 16.99
CA ILE A 106 -2.46 -0.79 17.43
C ILE A 106 -3.37 -1.88 16.87
N THR A 107 -3.92 -2.68 17.77
CA THR A 107 -4.87 -3.73 17.42
C THR A 107 -6.25 -3.14 17.17
N GLU A 108 -6.63 -3.10 15.90
CA GLU A 108 -7.93 -2.63 15.42
C GLU A 108 -8.44 -3.64 14.39
N HIS A 109 -9.74 -3.93 14.33
CA HIS A 109 -10.29 -4.88 13.34
C HIS A 109 -10.20 -4.39 11.87
N ALA A 110 -9.59 -3.22 11.64
CA ALA A 110 -9.29 -2.63 10.35
C ALA A 110 -8.05 -1.75 10.52
N GLY A 111 -7.11 -1.80 9.57
CA GLY A 111 -5.90 -1.00 9.64
C GLY A 111 -6.19 0.46 9.30
N ARG A 112 -6.37 1.33 10.30
CA ARG A 112 -6.62 2.77 10.11
C ARG A 112 -5.42 3.60 10.45
N ASN A 113 -5.09 4.58 9.61
CA ASN A 113 -4.00 5.50 9.89
C ASN A 113 -4.21 6.88 9.25
N ASN A 114 -3.99 7.94 10.03
CA ASN A 114 -4.11 9.30 9.57
C ASN A 114 -2.75 10.00 9.69
N LEU A 115 -2.35 10.73 8.65
CA LEU A 115 -1.14 11.56 8.62
C LEU A 115 -1.53 12.96 8.16
N ILE A 116 -1.18 13.97 8.95
CA ILE A 116 -1.42 15.37 8.61
C ILE A 116 -0.09 16.11 8.70
N PHE A 117 0.26 16.85 7.67
CA PHE A 117 1.49 17.65 7.69
C PHE A 117 1.38 18.91 6.85
N ARG A 118 2.22 19.89 7.22
CA ARG A 118 2.43 21.13 6.49
C ARG A 118 3.92 21.29 6.25
N ASP A 119 4.28 21.62 5.02
CA ASP A 119 5.65 21.97 4.63
C ASP A 119 5.61 23.01 3.52
N GLU A 120 6.35 24.11 3.71
CA GLU A 120 6.30 25.31 2.86
C GLU A 120 4.85 25.72 2.49
N ASP A 121 4.51 25.69 1.21
CA ASP A 121 3.19 26.03 0.67
C ASP A 121 2.23 24.82 0.59
N SER A 122 2.64 23.66 1.08
CA SER A 122 1.88 22.41 1.03
C SER A 122 1.19 22.08 2.35
N HIS A 123 -0.05 21.62 2.29
CA HIS A 123 -0.79 21.11 3.45
C HIS A 123 -1.65 19.91 3.05
N PHE A 124 -1.30 18.75 3.61
CA PHE A 124 -1.99 17.49 3.29
C PHE A 124 -2.63 16.87 4.52
N VAL A 125 -3.79 16.27 4.28
CA VAL A 125 -4.45 15.32 5.19
C VAL A 125 -4.58 14.01 4.45
N LEU A 126 -3.97 12.95 4.98
CA LEU A 126 -4.03 11.61 4.43
C LEU A 126 -4.73 10.69 5.42
N ASN A 127 -5.73 9.94 4.94
CA ASN A 127 -6.45 8.94 5.72
C ASN A 127 -6.36 7.58 5.02
N ALA A 128 -5.69 6.63 5.65
CA ALA A 128 -5.54 5.27 5.19
C ALA A 128 -6.50 4.32 5.90
N MET A 129 -7.09 3.39 5.15
CA MET A 129 -7.96 2.32 5.63
C MET A 129 -7.58 1.02 4.94
N CYS A 130 -7.38 -0.05 5.69
CA CYS A 130 -7.14 -1.41 5.19
C CYS A 130 -8.18 -2.38 5.75
N GLU A 131 -8.77 -3.18 4.87
CA GLU A 131 -9.79 -4.20 5.18
C GLU A 131 -9.59 -5.50 4.39
#